data_AF-A0AAV7FBP9-F1
#
_entry.id   AF-A0AAV7FBP9-F1
#
_cell.length_a   1.000
_cell.length_b   1.000
_cell.length_c   1.000
_cell.angle_alpha   90.00
_cell.angle_beta   90.00
_cell.angle_gamma   90.00
#
_symmetry.space_group_name_H-M   'P 1'
#
loop_
_entity.id
_entity.type
_entity.pdbx_description
1 polymer ?
#
loop_
_entity_poly.entity_id
_entity_poly.type
_entity_poly.pdbx_seq_one_letter_code
_entity_poly.pdbx_strand_id
1 'polypeptide(L)'
;MASGAGNAVVEWHQRPSNSKNPVVFFDVTIGTIPAGRIKMELFANIAPKIAENFRYFHHSFEITYRKARIPIGYKGCQFLRVIKDFMIQAGDFVKGDGSGCVSIYGSKFEDENFVAKHTGPGLLSMVYDGSNQGSTTVDAIRNGREILFQAFNWESHKHDWWRNLERKVPDLSNSGFTSLWLPPPTNSFSPEGYLPQNLYSLNSCYGSEQLLKSLLQKMQQYKIRAMADIVINHCIGTTKGHAGRYNRYDGIPLSWDEHAVTSCTGGLYVEQSKPVFSVGEYWDSCNYSPGLDYNQDSHRQRIINWIDNTGGLCAAFDFTTKGNLQEAVKGELWRLRDCQGKSPGLMGWWPSRAVTFIENHDTGSTQAHWPFPSSHVMEGYAYILTHPGIPTVFYDHFYDWGHSMHDQIVKLMNIRRSQDIHSRT
;
A
#
# COMPACT_ATOMS: atom_id res chain seq x y z
N MET A 1 -4.85 12.92 -45.75
CA MET A 1 -5.60 12.51 -44.54
C MET A 1 -4.63 11.83 -43.58
N ALA A 2 -4.76 12.14 -42.30
CA ALA A 2 -3.70 12.11 -41.29
C ALA A 2 -3.08 10.73 -41.03
N SER A 3 -1.74 10.72 -40.96
CA SER A 3 -0.93 9.66 -40.37
C SER A 3 -1.00 9.74 -38.84
N GLY A 4 -1.39 8.64 -38.19
CA GLY A 4 -1.42 8.51 -36.74
C GLY A 4 -0.01 8.54 -36.15
N ALA A 5 0.24 9.47 -35.25
CA ALA A 5 1.40 9.47 -34.37
C ALA A 5 1.04 8.69 -33.10
N GLY A 6 1.76 7.60 -32.84
CA GLY A 6 1.70 6.90 -31.56
C GLY A 6 2.20 7.82 -30.43
N ASN A 7 1.57 7.71 -29.25
CA ASN A 7 2.03 8.37 -28.04
C ASN A 7 3.38 7.77 -27.60
N ALA A 8 4.48 8.31 -28.11
CA ALA A 8 5.80 8.03 -27.57
C ALA A 8 5.90 8.59 -26.14
N VAL A 9 6.39 7.79 -25.20
CA VAL A 9 6.69 8.24 -23.84
C VAL A 9 7.80 9.29 -23.94
N VAL A 10 7.55 10.50 -23.44
CA VAL A 10 8.53 11.60 -23.50
C VAL A 10 9.58 11.43 -22.40
N GLU A 11 10.83 11.22 -22.80
CA GLU A 11 12.00 11.20 -21.92
C GLU A 11 12.41 12.63 -21.53
N TRP A 12 11.77 13.19 -20.50
CA TRP A 12 11.94 14.58 -20.05
C TRP A 12 13.38 15.00 -19.74
N HIS A 13 14.24 14.09 -19.28
CA HIS A 13 15.64 14.39 -18.99
C HIS A 13 16.52 14.55 -20.25
N GLN A 14 16.02 14.17 -21.43
CA GLN A 14 16.72 14.27 -22.72
C GLN A 14 16.08 15.28 -23.67
N ARG A 15 15.02 15.96 -23.23
CA ARG A 15 14.28 16.92 -24.05
C ARG A 15 15.19 18.11 -24.45
N PRO A 16 15.03 18.63 -25.69
CA PRO A 16 15.64 19.90 -26.07
C PRO A 16 15.19 21.07 -25.20
N SER A 17 16.13 21.95 -24.84
CA SER A 17 15.83 23.14 -24.04
C SER A 17 14.91 24.12 -24.77
N ASN A 18 13.99 24.75 -24.05
CA ASN A 18 13.15 25.79 -24.63
C ASN A 18 13.73 27.18 -24.31
N SER A 19 14.05 27.96 -25.34
CA SER A 19 14.64 29.31 -25.17
C SER A 19 13.74 30.31 -24.44
N LYS A 20 12.43 30.04 -24.36
CA LYS A 20 11.48 30.87 -23.60
C LYS A 20 11.45 30.56 -22.11
N ASN A 21 11.97 29.41 -21.70
CA ASN A 21 12.01 29.01 -20.30
C ASN A 21 13.17 29.70 -19.57
N PRO A 22 12.96 30.17 -18.34
CA PRO A 22 14.04 30.77 -17.58
C PRO A 22 15.05 29.70 -17.15
N VAL A 23 16.34 30.04 -17.23
CA VAL A 23 17.44 29.22 -16.75
C VAL A 23 18.04 29.86 -15.51
N VAL A 24 18.15 29.09 -14.44
CA VAL A 24 18.71 29.49 -13.15
C VAL A 24 19.90 28.60 -12.80
N PHE A 25 20.68 28.98 -11.79
CA PHE A 25 21.84 28.20 -11.37
C PHE A 25 22.11 28.26 -9.87
N PHE A 26 22.73 27.21 -9.34
CA PHE A 26 23.30 27.18 -7.99
C PHE A 26 24.80 26.97 -8.07
N ASP A 27 25.55 27.80 -7.35
CA ASP A 27 26.95 27.52 -7.03
C ASP A 27 26.97 26.71 -5.73
N VAL A 28 27.49 25.49 -5.80
CA VAL A 28 27.46 24.50 -4.72
C VAL A 28 28.83 24.39 -4.07
N THR A 29 28.85 24.30 -2.75
CA THR A 29 30.03 24.00 -1.94
C THR A 29 29.77 22.76 -1.10
N ILE A 30 30.82 21.97 -0.83
CA ILE A 30 30.81 20.88 0.15
C ILE A 30 31.73 21.33 1.29
N GLY A 31 31.15 21.65 2.45
CA GLY A 31 31.84 22.39 3.48
C GLY A 31 32.23 23.78 2.97
N THR A 32 33.53 24.08 2.92
CA THR A 32 34.06 25.34 2.38
C THR A 32 34.65 25.19 0.98
N ILE A 33 34.58 24.00 0.38
CA ILE A 33 35.21 23.69 -0.91
C ILE A 33 34.19 23.84 -2.03
N PRO A 34 34.45 24.66 -3.08
CA PRO A 34 33.61 24.72 -4.27
C PRO A 34 33.47 23.36 -4.95
N ALA A 35 32.23 22.88 -5.10
CA ALA A 35 31.91 21.59 -5.73
C ALA A 35 31.46 21.73 -7.19
N GLY A 36 30.99 22.91 -7.59
CA GLY A 36 30.63 23.23 -8.97
C GLY A 36 29.32 23.99 -9.10
N ARG A 37 28.88 24.18 -10.35
CA ARG A 37 27.64 24.89 -10.68
C ARG A 37 26.60 23.96 -11.26
N ILE A 38 25.42 23.94 -10.66
CA ILE A 38 24.23 23.28 -11.21
C ILE A 38 23.44 24.32 -12.02
N LYS A 39 23.13 24.04 -13.28
CA LYS A 39 22.26 24.88 -14.12
C LYS A 39 20.94 24.15 -14.36
N MET A 40 19.82 24.85 -14.22
CA MET A 40 18.47 24.27 -14.31
C MET A 40 17.61 25.15 -15.22
N GLU A 41 17.00 24.54 -16.23
CA GLU A 41 15.87 25.15 -16.96
C GLU A 41 14.59 24.92 -16.15
N LEU A 42 13.84 25.98 -15.88
CA LEU A 42 12.54 25.87 -15.23
C LEU A 42 11.46 25.81 -16.32
N PHE A 43 10.61 24.79 -16.28
CA PHE A 43 9.57 24.58 -17.30
C PHE A 43 8.38 25.54 -17.14
N ALA A 44 8.62 26.85 -17.26
CA ALA A 44 7.60 27.90 -17.12
C ALA A 44 6.48 27.78 -18.17
N ASN A 45 6.77 27.23 -19.33
CA ASN A 45 5.77 26.94 -20.36
C ASN A 45 4.82 25.78 -19.99
N ILE A 46 5.16 25.00 -18.97
CA ILE A 46 4.38 23.85 -18.48
C ILE A 46 3.76 24.21 -17.12
N ALA A 47 4.60 24.54 -16.13
CA ALA A 47 4.22 24.90 -14.77
C ALA A 47 4.66 26.35 -14.44
N PRO A 48 3.92 27.37 -14.91
CA PRO A 48 4.32 28.77 -14.79
C PRO A 48 4.42 29.27 -13.35
N LYS A 49 3.48 28.94 -12.45
CA LYS A 49 3.52 29.38 -11.04
C LYS A 49 4.64 28.70 -10.27
N ILE A 50 4.84 27.40 -10.44
CA ILE A 50 5.94 26.66 -9.79
C ILE A 50 7.29 27.23 -10.23
N ALA A 51 7.47 27.44 -11.55
CA ALA A 51 8.69 28.00 -12.11
C ALA A 51 8.94 29.42 -11.60
N GLU A 52 7.91 30.27 -11.55
CA GLU A 52 8.04 31.65 -11.07
C GLU A 52 8.32 31.72 -9.56
N ASN A 53 7.67 30.87 -8.75
CA ASN A 53 7.95 30.75 -7.32
C ASN A 53 9.43 30.37 -7.08
N PHE A 54 9.94 29.38 -7.81
CA PHE A 54 11.34 28.98 -7.69
C PHE A 54 12.29 30.09 -8.16
N ARG A 55 12.00 30.72 -9.31
CA ARG A 55 12.80 31.82 -9.88
C ARG A 55 12.88 33.01 -8.94
N TYR A 56 11.77 33.35 -8.27
CA TYR A 56 11.74 34.45 -7.31
C TYR A 56 12.71 34.22 -6.15
N PHE A 57 12.63 33.08 -5.47
CA PHE A 57 13.53 32.76 -4.34
C PHE A 57 14.99 32.51 -4.76
N HIS A 58 15.22 32.15 -6.02
CA HIS A 58 16.57 32.16 -6.60
C HIS A 58 17.15 33.59 -6.68
N HIS A 59 16.33 34.59 -6.98
CA HIS A 59 16.74 35.98 -7.21
C HIS A 59 16.62 36.91 -5.98
N SER A 60 15.88 36.50 -4.95
CA SER A 60 15.45 37.38 -3.84
C SER A 60 16.58 37.96 -2.97
N PHE A 61 17.85 37.62 -3.20
CA PHE A 61 18.97 38.27 -2.51
C PHE A 61 19.27 39.68 -3.06
N GLU A 62 18.90 39.99 -4.31
CA GLU A 62 19.08 41.36 -4.85
C GLU A 62 17.97 42.33 -4.42
N ILE A 63 16.84 41.81 -3.93
CA ILE A 63 15.66 42.63 -3.59
C ILE A 63 15.32 42.42 -2.10
N THR A 64 15.65 43.42 -1.29
CA THR A 64 15.27 43.66 0.11
C THR A 64 15.94 42.85 1.23
N TYR A 65 16.93 43.49 1.88
CA TYR A 65 17.07 43.40 3.33
C TYR A 65 15.82 43.99 4.00
N ARG A 66 15.19 43.20 4.89
CA ARG A 66 14.37 43.54 6.09
C ARG A 66 12.92 43.03 6.09
N LYS A 67 12.67 41.98 6.90
CA LYS A 67 12.07 42.07 8.25
C LYS A 67 12.49 40.82 9.05
N ALA A 68 12.94 41.01 10.30
CA ALA A 68 13.14 39.95 11.31
C ALA A 68 14.29 38.91 11.15
N ARG A 69 15.40 39.19 10.44
CA ARG A 69 16.58 38.28 10.35
C ARG A 69 16.33 36.89 9.72
N ILE A 70 15.20 36.67 9.05
CA ILE A 70 14.92 35.43 8.33
C ILE A 70 15.63 35.50 6.96
N PRO A 71 16.40 34.48 6.55
CA PRO A 71 16.96 34.41 5.19
C PRO A 71 15.86 34.47 4.14
N ILE A 72 16.05 35.23 3.07
CA ILE A 72 15.11 35.29 1.95
C ILE A 72 15.82 34.73 0.73
N GLY A 73 15.46 33.50 0.34
CA GLY A 73 15.98 32.82 -0.84
C GLY A 73 17.01 31.73 -0.56
N TYR A 74 17.45 31.06 -1.63
CA TYR A 74 18.22 29.81 -1.53
C TYR A 74 19.71 29.97 -1.20
N LYS A 75 20.26 31.20 -1.21
CA LYS A 75 21.69 31.41 -0.94
C LYS A 75 22.02 31.07 0.51
N GLY A 76 22.95 30.13 0.70
CA GLY A 76 23.31 29.62 2.03
C GLY A 76 22.37 28.54 2.57
N CYS A 77 21.33 28.16 1.81
CA CYS A 77 20.48 27.01 2.14
C CYS A 77 21.28 25.71 1.95
N GLN A 78 21.21 24.81 2.93
CA GLN A 78 21.88 23.52 2.87
C GLN A 78 21.03 22.49 2.12
N PHE A 79 21.69 21.51 1.51
CA PHE A 79 21.00 20.28 1.09
C PHE A 79 20.68 19.47 2.33
N LEU A 80 19.40 19.45 2.70
CA LEU A 80 18.89 18.77 3.90
C LEU A 80 18.96 17.26 3.80
N ARG A 81 18.81 16.73 2.58
CA ARG A 81 18.81 15.30 2.33
C ARG A 81 19.57 15.03 1.04
N VAL A 82 20.58 14.16 1.15
CA VAL A 82 21.39 13.69 0.02
C VAL A 82 21.30 12.17 0.04
N ILE A 83 20.43 11.60 -0.80
CA ILE A 83 20.28 10.14 -0.95
C ILE A 83 20.93 9.74 -2.27
N LYS A 84 21.97 8.92 -2.16
CA LYS A 84 22.68 8.37 -3.31
C LYS A 84 21.69 7.63 -4.23
N ASP A 85 21.84 7.84 -5.55
CA ASP A 85 21.04 7.22 -6.61
C ASP A 85 19.52 7.51 -6.55
N PHE A 86 19.11 8.52 -5.79
CA PHE A 86 17.70 8.91 -5.69
C PHE A 86 17.48 10.42 -5.84
N MET A 87 17.78 11.22 -4.81
CA MET A 87 17.52 12.67 -4.86
C MET A 87 18.38 13.47 -3.88
N ILE A 88 18.54 14.75 -4.24
CA ILE A 88 18.96 15.82 -3.32
C ILE A 88 17.75 16.70 -3.00
N GLN A 89 17.55 17.02 -1.73
CA GLN A 89 16.47 17.91 -1.26
C GLN A 89 17.06 19.16 -0.62
N ALA A 90 16.58 20.32 -1.05
CA ALA A 90 16.92 21.63 -0.50
C ALA A 90 15.71 22.56 -0.61
N GLY A 91 15.87 23.80 -0.15
CA GLY A 91 14.89 24.86 -0.33
C GLY A 91 14.23 25.35 0.95
N ASP A 92 14.46 24.68 2.08
CA ASP A 92 14.07 25.20 3.39
C ASP A 92 15.14 26.15 3.93
N PHE A 93 15.01 27.42 3.57
CA PHE A 93 15.82 28.51 4.13
C PHE A 93 15.13 29.21 5.31
N VAL A 94 13.95 28.74 5.73
CA VAL A 94 13.15 29.36 6.80
C VAL A 94 13.49 28.73 8.15
N LYS A 95 13.49 27.39 8.22
CA LYS A 95 13.78 26.63 9.45
C LYS A 95 15.08 25.84 9.35
N GLY A 96 15.47 25.42 8.14
CA GLY A 96 16.69 24.65 7.91
C GLY A 96 16.64 23.22 8.47
N ASP A 97 15.46 22.70 8.78
CA ASP A 97 15.24 21.32 9.26
C ASP A 97 14.43 20.46 8.27
N GLY A 98 13.96 21.05 7.17
CA GLY A 98 13.15 20.42 6.14
C GLY A 98 11.65 20.62 6.31
N SER A 99 11.20 21.32 7.35
CA SER A 99 9.79 21.60 7.64
C SER A 99 9.36 23.03 7.33
N GLY A 100 10.25 23.87 6.81
CA GLY A 100 9.92 25.23 6.38
C GLY A 100 9.19 25.25 5.04
N CYS A 101 8.13 26.06 4.95
CA CYS A 101 7.34 26.26 3.73
C CYS A 101 7.05 27.75 3.55
N VAL A 102 7.38 28.28 2.37
CA VAL A 102 7.08 29.66 1.98
C VAL A 102 6.84 29.72 0.48
N SER A 103 5.88 30.54 0.05
CA SER A 103 5.63 30.81 -1.37
C SER A 103 5.40 32.30 -1.60
N ILE A 104 5.61 32.74 -2.84
CA ILE A 104 5.28 34.11 -3.26
C ILE A 104 3.78 34.35 -3.42
N TYR A 105 2.98 33.30 -3.36
CA TYR A 105 1.53 33.33 -3.56
C TYR A 105 0.74 33.16 -2.24
N GLY A 106 1.42 33.18 -1.09
CA GLY A 106 0.84 32.95 0.23
C GLY A 106 1.46 31.75 0.95
N SER A 107 0.70 31.11 1.84
CA SER A 107 1.19 29.94 2.60
C SER A 107 1.38 28.69 1.73
N LYS A 108 0.51 28.48 0.73
CA LYS A 108 0.54 27.36 -0.23
C LYS A 108 -0.12 27.78 -1.55
N PHE A 109 0.12 27.02 -2.63
CA PHE A 109 -0.57 27.18 -3.92
C PHE A 109 -0.83 25.81 -4.57
N GLU A 110 -1.85 25.75 -5.43
CA GLU A 110 -2.30 24.51 -6.10
C GLU A 110 -1.28 23.95 -7.10
N ASP A 111 -1.27 22.62 -7.26
CA ASP A 111 -0.48 21.93 -8.28
C ASP A 111 -0.94 22.32 -9.69
N GLU A 112 0.00 22.54 -10.61
CA GLU A 112 -0.33 23.01 -11.96
C GLU A 112 -0.53 21.88 -12.97
N ASN A 113 0.41 20.95 -13.07
CA ASN A 113 0.31 19.81 -13.98
C ASN A 113 1.30 18.70 -13.61
N PHE A 114 1.02 17.48 -14.07
CA PHE A 114 1.87 16.29 -13.86
C PHE A 114 2.34 15.67 -15.18
N VAL A 115 2.47 16.50 -16.22
CA VAL A 115 2.83 16.07 -17.59
C VAL A 115 4.32 15.68 -17.64
N ALA A 116 5.18 16.41 -16.93
CA ALA A 116 6.59 16.09 -16.79
C ALA A 116 6.81 14.95 -15.78
N LYS A 117 7.43 13.86 -16.24
CA LYS A 117 7.78 12.69 -15.41
C LYS A 117 9.28 12.65 -15.15
N HIS A 118 9.68 12.22 -13.95
CA HIS A 118 11.08 11.93 -13.60
C HIS A 118 11.58 10.70 -14.35
N THR A 119 12.06 10.93 -15.57
CA THR A 119 12.52 9.89 -16.49
C THR A 119 14.01 9.60 -16.40
N GLY A 120 14.75 10.44 -15.67
CA GLY A 120 16.19 10.29 -15.48
C GLY A 120 16.76 11.34 -14.52
N PRO A 121 18.08 11.28 -14.24
CA PRO A 121 18.76 12.20 -13.34
C PRO A 121 18.76 13.64 -13.89
N GLY A 122 18.84 14.62 -12.98
CA GLY A 122 18.94 16.04 -13.32
C GLY A 122 17.61 16.79 -13.46
N LEU A 123 16.47 16.10 -13.27
CA LEU A 123 15.15 16.73 -13.27
C LEU A 123 14.83 17.36 -11.91
N LEU A 124 14.46 18.64 -11.94
CA LEU A 124 14.05 19.42 -10.78
C LEU A 124 12.53 19.40 -10.61
N SER A 125 12.05 19.19 -9.40
CA SER A 125 10.63 19.29 -9.03
C SER A 125 10.46 19.97 -7.69
N MET A 126 9.34 20.67 -7.50
CA MET A 126 8.98 21.23 -6.20
C MET A 126 8.38 20.13 -5.32
N VAL A 127 8.79 20.09 -4.05
CA VAL A 127 8.30 19.10 -3.09
C VAL A 127 6.87 19.45 -2.69
N TYR A 128 5.96 18.49 -2.81
CA TYR A 128 4.57 18.58 -2.41
C TYR A 128 4.36 17.92 -1.04
N ASP A 129 3.56 18.53 -0.16
CA ASP A 129 3.31 18.06 1.21
C ASP A 129 2.10 17.14 1.35
N GLY A 130 1.43 16.79 0.25
CA GLY A 130 0.31 15.84 0.27
C GLY A 130 -1.06 16.44 0.59
N SER A 131 -1.18 17.73 0.91
CA SER A 131 -2.34 18.23 1.65
C SER A 131 -3.50 18.85 0.86
N ASN A 132 -3.40 19.06 -0.47
CA ASN A 132 -4.42 19.81 -1.23
C ASN A 132 -5.05 19.11 -2.45
N GLN A 133 -4.93 17.80 -2.59
CA GLN A 133 -5.84 17.04 -3.45
C GLN A 133 -6.48 15.93 -2.63
N GLY A 134 -7.81 15.85 -2.63
CA GLY A 134 -8.56 14.86 -1.88
C GLY A 134 -7.93 13.48 -2.02
N SER A 135 -7.34 13.00 -0.91
CA SER A 135 -6.49 11.81 -0.80
C SER A 135 -6.86 10.76 -1.84
N THR A 136 -6.01 10.55 -2.84
CA THR A 136 -6.20 9.38 -3.69
C THR A 136 -5.93 8.13 -2.84
N THR A 137 -6.61 7.03 -3.14
CA THR A 137 -6.39 5.73 -2.47
C THR A 137 -4.92 5.33 -2.48
N VAL A 138 -4.21 5.67 -3.57
CA VAL A 138 -2.78 5.41 -3.75
C VAL A 138 -1.94 6.20 -2.76
N ASP A 139 -2.31 7.45 -2.46
CA ASP A 139 -1.61 8.28 -1.47
C ASP A 139 -1.85 7.77 -0.05
N ALA A 140 -3.08 7.32 0.26
CA ALA A 140 -3.36 6.69 1.54
C ALA A 140 -2.48 5.45 1.75
N ILE A 141 -2.37 4.58 0.74
CA ILE A 141 -1.54 3.37 0.79
C ILE A 141 -0.07 3.72 0.94
N ARG A 142 0.47 4.63 0.11
CA ARG A 142 1.89 5.02 0.15
C ARG A 142 2.30 5.64 1.48
N ASN A 143 1.37 6.31 2.15
CA ASN A 143 1.61 6.93 3.44
C ASN A 143 1.20 6.03 4.63
N GLY A 144 0.83 4.77 4.39
CA GLY A 144 0.51 3.83 5.45
C GLY A 144 -0.85 4.04 6.13
N ARG A 145 -1.75 4.81 5.52
CA ARG A 145 -3.12 5.06 6.02
C ARG A 145 -4.15 4.04 5.53
N GLU A 146 -3.65 2.91 5.03
CA GLU A 146 -4.48 1.84 4.49
C GLU A 146 -5.32 1.18 5.59
N ILE A 147 -6.59 0.92 5.27
CA ILE A 147 -7.47 0.05 6.04
C ILE A 147 -8.05 -0.96 5.07
N LEU A 148 -7.66 -2.22 5.26
CA LEU A 148 -8.06 -3.35 4.45
C LEU A 148 -9.44 -3.86 4.88
N PHE A 149 -10.21 -4.35 3.92
CA PHE A 149 -11.42 -5.11 4.16
C PHE A 149 -11.30 -6.45 3.44
N GLN A 150 -11.36 -7.56 4.18
CA GLN A 150 -11.56 -8.86 3.55
C GLN A 150 -13.01 -8.94 3.11
N ALA A 151 -13.25 -8.88 1.80
CA ALA A 151 -14.58 -8.73 1.21
C ALA A 151 -15.24 -10.07 0.88
N PHE A 152 -15.01 -11.08 1.70
CA PHE A 152 -15.61 -12.41 1.60
C PHE A 152 -15.39 -13.19 2.88
N ASN A 153 -16.18 -14.25 3.01
CA ASN A 153 -16.07 -15.28 4.01
C ASN A 153 -16.09 -16.65 3.31
N TRP A 154 -15.99 -17.74 4.07
CA TRP A 154 -15.92 -19.08 3.49
C TRP A 154 -17.18 -19.49 2.73
N GLU A 155 -18.33 -18.90 3.05
CA GLU A 155 -19.63 -19.23 2.47
C GLU A 155 -19.99 -18.38 1.25
N SER A 156 -19.17 -17.38 0.92
CA SER A 156 -19.47 -16.36 -0.09
C SER A 156 -19.70 -16.93 -1.49
N HIS A 157 -19.05 -18.06 -1.82
CA HIS A 157 -19.21 -18.76 -3.10
C HIS A 157 -20.61 -19.35 -3.32
N LYS A 158 -21.46 -19.42 -2.29
CA LYS A 158 -22.83 -19.94 -2.35
C LYS A 158 -23.84 -18.89 -2.80
N HIS A 159 -23.38 -17.68 -3.12
CA HIS A 159 -24.21 -16.50 -3.39
C HIS A 159 -23.78 -15.77 -4.67
N ASP A 160 -24.65 -14.88 -5.18
CA ASP A 160 -24.32 -13.94 -6.28
C ASP A 160 -23.37 -12.84 -5.75
N TRP A 161 -22.11 -13.24 -5.52
CA TRP A 161 -21.18 -12.50 -4.67
C TRP A 161 -20.70 -11.20 -5.30
N TRP A 162 -20.35 -11.21 -6.60
CA TRP A 162 -19.92 -10.00 -7.29
C TRP A 162 -20.98 -8.90 -7.25
N ARG A 163 -22.26 -9.23 -7.47
CA ARG A 163 -23.35 -8.25 -7.34
C ARG A 163 -23.65 -7.86 -5.91
N ASN A 164 -23.44 -8.77 -4.96
CA ASN A 164 -23.58 -8.48 -3.54
C ASN A 164 -22.57 -7.39 -3.13
N LEU A 165 -21.30 -7.58 -3.46
CA LEU A 165 -20.22 -6.63 -3.18
C LEU A 165 -20.41 -5.31 -3.93
N GLU A 166 -20.80 -5.35 -5.21
CA GLU A 166 -20.97 -4.13 -6.02
C GLU A 166 -21.96 -3.16 -5.38
N ARG A 167 -23.04 -3.67 -4.78
CA ARG A 167 -24.04 -2.87 -4.06
C ARG A 167 -23.50 -2.27 -2.76
N LYS A 168 -22.48 -2.89 -2.15
CA LYS A 168 -21.86 -2.47 -0.88
C LYS A 168 -20.68 -1.52 -1.06
N VAL A 169 -20.09 -1.44 -2.26
CA VAL A 169 -18.96 -0.54 -2.54
C VAL A 169 -19.16 0.90 -2.05
N PRO A 170 -20.33 1.56 -2.26
CA PRO A 170 -20.55 2.92 -1.76
C PRO A 170 -20.45 3.02 -0.24
N ASP A 171 -21.03 2.06 0.47
CA ASP A 171 -21.04 1.99 1.93
C ASP A 171 -19.63 1.72 2.49
N LEU A 172 -18.90 0.77 1.89
CA LEU A 172 -17.50 0.49 2.21
C LEU A 172 -16.62 1.74 2.02
N SER A 173 -16.84 2.50 0.95
CA SER A 173 -16.12 3.74 0.68
C SER A 173 -16.45 4.82 1.71
N ASN A 174 -17.73 4.99 2.06
CA ASN A 174 -18.16 5.98 3.05
C ASN A 174 -17.68 5.65 4.46
N SER A 175 -17.57 4.36 4.78
CA SER A 175 -16.96 3.85 6.01
C SER A 175 -15.44 4.11 6.06
N GLY A 176 -14.84 4.34 4.90
CA GLY A 176 -13.46 4.77 4.71
C GLY A 176 -12.46 3.63 4.62
N PHE A 177 -12.89 2.48 4.08
CA PHE A 177 -11.97 1.45 3.60
C PHE A 177 -11.22 1.94 2.37
N THR A 178 -9.94 1.59 2.27
CA THR A 178 -9.09 1.98 1.14
C THR A 178 -8.92 0.83 0.15
N SER A 179 -9.10 -0.42 0.58
CA SER A 179 -8.81 -1.59 -0.24
C SER A 179 -9.69 -2.78 0.14
N LEU A 180 -10.20 -3.50 -0.86
CA LEU A 180 -10.95 -4.73 -0.66
C LEU A 180 -10.15 -5.91 -1.18
N TRP A 181 -9.89 -6.87 -0.29
CA TRP A 181 -9.40 -8.20 -0.64
C TRP A 181 -10.58 -9.06 -1.11
N LEU A 182 -10.59 -9.31 -2.42
CA LEU A 182 -11.57 -10.14 -3.12
C LEU A 182 -11.09 -11.60 -3.11
N PRO A 183 -12.02 -12.58 -3.06
CA PRO A 183 -11.66 -14.00 -3.11
C PRO A 183 -11.02 -14.37 -4.46
N PRO A 184 -10.42 -15.58 -4.58
CA PRO A 184 -9.78 -16.01 -5.83
C PRO A 184 -10.77 -15.92 -7.00
N PRO A 185 -10.49 -15.09 -8.04
CA PRO A 185 -11.48 -14.79 -9.07
C PRO A 185 -11.52 -15.84 -10.19
N THR A 186 -10.57 -16.76 -10.21
CA THR A 186 -10.35 -17.69 -11.32
C THR A 186 -11.25 -18.93 -11.23
N ASN A 187 -11.44 -19.60 -12.36
CA ASN A 187 -12.08 -20.89 -12.40
C ASN A 187 -11.28 -21.91 -11.56
N SER A 188 -12.00 -22.64 -10.72
CA SER A 188 -11.43 -23.47 -9.68
C SER A 188 -12.23 -24.77 -9.52
N PHE A 189 -11.54 -25.83 -9.11
CA PHE A 189 -12.17 -27.12 -8.78
C PHE A 189 -12.97 -27.02 -7.48
N SER A 190 -12.42 -26.34 -6.48
CA SER A 190 -13.13 -26.00 -5.24
C SER A 190 -13.96 -24.74 -5.46
N PRO A 191 -15.21 -24.69 -5.01
CA PRO A 191 -16.04 -23.52 -5.25
C PRO A 191 -15.56 -22.26 -4.52
N GLU A 192 -14.80 -22.39 -3.44
CA GLU A 192 -14.18 -21.28 -2.70
C GLU A 192 -13.01 -20.62 -3.47
N GLY A 193 -12.51 -21.26 -4.52
CA GLY A 193 -11.47 -20.70 -5.41
C GLY A 193 -10.06 -21.22 -5.15
N TYR A 194 -9.78 -21.85 -4.01
CA TYR A 194 -8.42 -22.23 -3.59
C TYR A 194 -7.83 -23.47 -4.25
N LEU A 195 -8.55 -24.19 -5.13
CA LEU A 195 -8.02 -25.26 -5.98
C LEU A 195 -8.11 -24.88 -7.47
N PRO A 196 -7.39 -23.83 -7.92
CA PRO A 196 -7.54 -23.26 -9.26
C PRO A 196 -7.28 -24.29 -10.35
N GLN A 197 -8.03 -24.20 -11.45
CA GLN A 197 -7.87 -25.03 -12.65
C GLN A 197 -7.49 -24.20 -13.87
N ASN A 198 -8.33 -23.23 -14.25
CA ASN A 198 -8.09 -22.36 -15.39
C ASN A 198 -7.86 -20.91 -14.95
N LEU A 199 -6.58 -20.54 -14.78
CA LEU A 199 -6.17 -19.20 -14.35
C LEU A 199 -6.58 -18.07 -15.31
N TYR A 200 -6.92 -18.39 -16.57
CA TYR A 200 -7.34 -17.41 -17.57
C TYR A 200 -8.87 -17.26 -17.67
N SER A 201 -9.63 -18.09 -16.97
CA SER A 201 -11.08 -17.94 -16.89
C SER A 201 -11.45 -17.25 -15.58
N LEU A 202 -12.09 -16.08 -15.67
CA LEU A 202 -12.60 -15.34 -14.51
C LEU A 202 -14.09 -15.60 -14.25
N ASN A 203 -14.62 -16.68 -14.81
CA ASN A 203 -15.94 -17.20 -14.45
C ASN A 203 -15.77 -18.19 -13.29
N SER A 204 -16.11 -17.75 -12.09
CA SER A 204 -15.97 -18.51 -10.84
C SER A 204 -17.31 -18.68 -10.14
N CYS A 205 -17.34 -19.40 -9.02
CA CYS A 205 -18.55 -19.57 -8.21
C CYS A 205 -19.06 -18.25 -7.59
N TYR A 206 -18.21 -17.22 -7.54
CA TYR A 206 -18.59 -15.88 -7.08
C TYR A 206 -19.37 -15.06 -8.14
N GLY A 207 -19.31 -15.47 -9.41
CA GLY A 207 -20.00 -14.84 -10.53
C GLY A 207 -19.17 -14.78 -11.82
N SER A 208 -19.76 -14.23 -12.88
CA SER A 208 -19.11 -14.13 -14.19
C SER A 208 -18.03 -13.05 -14.27
N GLU A 209 -17.15 -13.17 -15.26
CA GLU A 209 -16.12 -12.17 -15.57
C GLU A 209 -16.73 -10.77 -15.80
N GLN A 210 -17.92 -10.69 -16.41
CA GLN A 210 -18.61 -9.43 -16.64
C GLN A 210 -19.03 -8.77 -15.32
N LEU A 211 -19.53 -9.55 -14.36
CA LEU A 211 -19.90 -9.04 -13.04
C LEU A 211 -18.67 -8.61 -12.24
N LEU A 212 -17.58 -9.37 -12.32
CA LEU A 212 -16.30 -8.96 -11.74
C LEU A 212 -15.81 -7.63 -12.33
N LYS A 213 -15.86 -7.45 -13.66
CA LYS A 213 -15.52 -6.17 -14.30
C LYS A 213 -16.41 -5.02 -13.84
N SER A 214 -17.72 -5.26 -13.67
CA SER A 214 -18.66 -4.26 -13.12
C SER A 214 -18.26 -3.83 -11.70
N LEU A 215 -18.00 -4.82 -10.83
CA LEU A 215 -17.51 -4.58 -9.47
C LEU A 215 -16.21 -3.76 -9.47
N LEU A 216 -15.23 -4.12 -10.29
CA LEU A 216 -13.95 -3.41 -10.36
C LEU A 216 -14.12 -1.96 -10.84
N GLN A 217 -14.99 -1.71 -11.83
CA GLN A 217 -15.33 -0.36 -12.28
C GLN A 217 -16.01 0.44 -11.17
N LYS A 218 -16.93 -0.18 -10.42
CA LYS A 218 -17.59 0.43 -9.27
C LYS A 218 -16.59 0.79 -8.17
N MET A 219 -15.67 -0.12 -7.84
CA MET A 219 -14.61 0.15 -6.86
C MET A 219 -13.72 1.31 -7.29
N GLN A 220 -13.34 1.36 -8.56
CA GLN A 220 -12.59 2.49 -9.11
C GLN A 220 -13.35 3.82 -9.00
N GLN A 221 -14.65 3.84 -9.32
CA GLN A 221 -15.51 5.03 -9.19
C GLN A 221 -15.51 5.56 -7.75
N TYR A 222 -15.52 4.68 -6.76
CA TYR A 222 -15.53 5.01 -5.34
C TYR A 222 -14.14 5.06 -4.71
N LYS A 223 -13.08 5.10 -5.53
CA LYS A 223 -11.69 5.21 -5.05
C LYS A 223 -11.34 4.12 -4.02
N ILE A 224 -11.75 2.90 -4.30
CA ILE A 224 -11.39 1.70 -3.56
C ILE A 224 -10.47 0.86 -4.44
N ARG A 225 -9.34 0.43 -3.88
CA ARG A 225 -8.43 -0.49 -4.58
C ARG A 225 -8.94 -1.92 -4.46
N ALA A 226 -8.97 -2.62 -5.59
CA ALA A 226 -9.18 -4.06 -5.61
C ALA A 226 -7.87 -4.82 -5.34
N MET A 227 -7.96 -5.83 -4.49
CA MET A 227 -6.93 -6.83 -4.27
C MET A 227 -7.47 -8.18 -4.68
N ALA A 228 -6.74 -8.87 -5.56
CA ALA A 228 -7.03 -10.26 -5.87
C ALA A 228 -6.31 -11.17 -4.88
N ASP A 229 -7.00 -12.21 -4.44
CA ASP A 229 -6.37 -13.38 -3.86
C ASP A 229 -5.70 -14.21 -4.97
N ILE A 230 -4.41 -14.49 -4.81
CA ILE A 230 -3.58 -15.12 -5.85
C ILE A 230 -3.09 -16.48 -5.37
N VAL A 231 -3.75 -17.53 -5.85
CA VAL A 231 -3.42 -18.92 -5.54
C VAL A 231 -2.56 -19.50 -6.65
N ILE A 232 -1.24 -19.56 -6.40
CA ILE A 232 -0.25 -20.03 -7.38
C ILE A 232 0.74 -21.06 -6.81
N ASN A 233 0.55 -21.44 -5.54
CA ASN A 233 1.32 -22.53 -4.93
C ASN A 233 1.02 -23.90 -5.56
N HIS A 234 -0.17 -24.09 -6.11
CA HIS A 234 -0.61 -25.31 -6.79
C HIS A 234 -1.66 -24.99 -7.86
N CYS A 235 -1.92 -25.92 -8.77
CA CYS A 235 -2.97 -25.84 -9.79
C CYS A 235 -3.45 -27.26 -10.14
N ILE A 236 -4.76 -27.46 -10.23
CA ILE A 236 -5.36 -28.78 -10.48
C ILE A 236 -5.41 -29.07 -11.97
N GLY A 237 -4.96 -30.27 -12.37
CA GLY A 237 -5.08 -30.73 -13.75
C GLY A 237 -6.54 -30.91 -14.18
N THR A 238 -6.85 -30.55 -15.42
CA THR A 238 -8.16 -30.75 -16.04
C THR A 238 -8.38 -32.20 -16.48
N THR A 239 -7.32 -32.94 -16.76
CA THR A 239 -7.36 -34.33 -17.23
C THR A 239 -6.33 -35.21 -16.52
N LYS A 240 -6.48 -36.53 -16.66
CA LYS A 240 -5.56 -37.51 -16.10
C LYS A 240 -4.33 -37.69 -16.99
N GLY A 241 -3.14 -37.49 -16.43
CA GLY A 241 -1.86 -37.84 -17.04
C GLY A 241 -1.44 -39.27 -16.72
N HIS A 242 -0.13 -39.52 -16.75
CA HIS A 242 0.41 -40.85 -16.41
C HIS A 242 0.03 -41.31 -14.99
N ALA A 243 -0.10 -42.63 -14.83
CA ALA A 243 -0.57 -43.28 -13.60
C ALA A 243 -1.97 -42.83 -13.11
N GLY A 244 -2.78 -42.22 -13.97
CA GLY A 244 -4.17 -41.84 -13.67
C GLY A 244 -4.32 -40.62 -12.76
N ARG A 245 -3.26 -39.82 -12.58
CA ARG A 245 -3.26 -38.62 -11.73
C ARG A 245 -3.82 -37.42 -12.49
N TYR A 246 -4.57 -36.53 -11.83
CA TYR A 246 -5.05 -35.27 -12.42
C TYR A 246 -3.95 -34.20 -12.45
N ASN A 247 -3.02 -34.31 -13.39
CA ASN A 247 -1.87 -33.42 -13.55
C ASN A 247 -1.66 -32.94 -15.00
N ARG A 248 -2.63 -33.14 -15.90
CA ARG A 248 -2.60 -32.55 -17.24
C ARG A 248 -3.53 -31.35 -17.33
N TYR A 249 -3.13 -30.34 -18.07
CA TYR A 249 -3.78 -29.03 -18.18
C TYR A 249 -4.37 -28.81 -19.59
N ASP A 250 -5.11 -29.81 -20.08
CA ASP A 250 -5.68 -29.77 -21.42
C ASP A 250 -6.84 -28.77 -21.52
N GLY A 251 -6.96 -28.11 -22.67
CA GLY A 251 -8.08 -27.22 -22.97
C GLY A 251 -8.02 -25.86 -22.28
N ILE A 252 -6.93 -25.55 -21.58
CA ILE A 252 -6.70 -24.25 -20.96
C ILE A 252 -5.44 -23.60 -21.55
N PRO A 253 -5.34 -22.27 -21.62
CA PRO A 253 -4.22 -21.57 -22.25
C PRO A 253 -2.98 -21.48 -21.33
N LEU A 254 -2.69 -22.57 -20.61
CA LEU A 254 -1.44 -22.74 -19.86
C LEU A 254 -0.54 -23.69 -20.63
N SER A 255 0.69 -23.26 -20.92
CA SER A 255 1.70 -24.10 -21.59
C SER A 255 2.38 -25.04 -20.59
N TRP A 256 1.59 -25.74 -19.78
CA TRP A 256 2.05 -26.68 -18.75
C TRP A 256 1.78 -28.10 -19.21
N ASP A 257 2.78 -28.97 -19.04
CA ASP A 257 2.61 -30.41 -19.19
C ASP A 257 2.53 -31.08 -17.82
N GLU A 258 2.49 -32.42 -17.82
CA GLU A 258 2.36 -33.22 -16.61
C GLU A 258 3.58 -33.17 -15.65
N HIS A 259 4.66 -32.50 -16.07
CA HIS A 259 5.87 -32.27 -15.29
C HIS A 259 5.95 -30.85 -14.70
N ALA A 260 4.95 -30.00 -14.93
CA ALA A 260 4.91 -28.67 -14.36
C ALA A 260 4.89 -28.73 -12.82
N VAL A 261 5.82 -28.00 -12.20
CA VAL A 261 5.90 -27.84 -10.74
C VAL A 261 5.86 -26.35 -10.42
N THR A 262 4.94 -25.96 -9.55
CA THR A 262 4.90 -24.63 -8.95
C THR A 262 5.98 -24.52 -7.88
N SER A 263 6.69 -23.40 -7.84
CA SER A 263 7.68 -23.12 -6.80
C SER A 263 7.52 -21.70 -6.29
N CYS A 264 7.86 -21.49 -5.01
CA CYS A 264 7.91 -20.14 -4.45
C CYS A 264 9.08 -19.38 -5.10
N THR A 265 8.77 -18.31 -5.82
CA THR A 265 9.76 -17.57 -6.61
C THR A 265 10.46 -16.44 -5.84
N GLY A 266 10.41 -16.43 -4.50
CA GLY A 266 11.11 -15.44 -3.68
C GLY A 266 10.76 -13.98 -4.03
N GLY A 267 9.50 -13.70 -4.36
CA GLY A 267 9.06 -12.34 -4.70
C GLY A 267 9.18 -11.94 -6.17
N LEU A 268 9.73 -12.78 -7.07
CA LEU A 268 9.85 -12.45 -8.51
C LEU A 268 8.52 -12.01 -9.14
N TYR A 269 7.39 -12.64 -8.78
CA TYR A 269 6.08 -12.20 -9.30
C TYR A 269 5.73 -10.77 -8.90
N VAL A 270 6.07 -10.37 -7.67
CA VAL A 270 5.82 -9.01 -7.17
C VAL A 270 6.77 -8.02 -7.83
N GLU A 271 8.03 -8.39 -8.01
CA GLU A 271 9.01 -7.56 -8.72
C GLU A 271 8.60 -7.27 -10.16
N GLN A 272 8.10 -8.29 -10.88
CA GLN A 272 7.70 -8.17 -12.28
C GLN A 272 6.34 -7.49 -12.46
N SER A 273 5.36 -7.79 -11.61
CA SER A 273 4.00 -7.22 -11.73
C SER A 273 3.85 -5.83 -11.08
N LYS A 274 4.79 -5.44 -10.19
CA LYS A 274 4.85 -4.14 -9.51
C LYS A 274 3.49 -3.71 -8.92
N PRO A 275 2.84 -4.55 -8.09
CA PRO A 275 1.57 -4.20 -7.49
C PRO A 275 1.73 -2.97 -6.59
N VAL A 276 0.70 -2.14 -6.49
CA VAL A 276 0.69 -0.98 -5.58
C VAL A 276 0.91 -1.41 -4.13
N PHE A 277 0.36 -2.58 -3.77
CA PHE A 277 0.52 -3.20 -2.47
C PHE A 277 0.34 -4.71 -2.61
N SER A 278 1.13 -5.49 -1.86
CA SER A 278 1.04 -6.94 -1.77
C SER A 278 1.21 -7.38 -0.32
N VAL A 279 0.46 -8.39 0.09
CA VAL A 279 0.54 -9.04 1.39
C VAL A 279 0.63 -10.54 1.18
N GLY A 280 1.56 -11.19 1.86
CA GLY A 280 1.66 -12.64 1.90
C GLY A 280 0.98 -13.24 3.11
N GLU A 281 0.33 -14.37 2.90
CA GLU A 281 -0.09 -15.28 3.96
C GLU A 281 1.06 -16.25 4.27
N TYR A 282 1.93 -15.87 5.19
CA TYR A 282 2.89 -16.78 5.81
C TYR A 282 2.35 -17.21 7.17
N TRP A 283 1.60 -18.31 7.17
CA TRP A 283 1.02 -18.88 8.38
C TRP A 283 1.84 -20.08 8.83
N ASP A 284 2.62 -19.87 9.90
CA ASP A 284 3.36 -20.94 10.58
C ASP A 284 2.90 -21.05 12.04
N SER A 285 3.26 -22.14 12.72
CA SER A 285 2.86 -22.37 14.11
C SER A 285 3.58 -21.42 15.07
N CYS A 286 2.82 -20.75 15.93
CA CYS A 286 3.37 -20.03 17.09
C CYS A 286 4.15 -20.98 18.02
N ASN A 287 4.91 -20.42 18.96
CA ASN A 287 5.56 -21.20 20.00
C ASN A 287 4.58 -21.54 21.13
N TYR A 288 4.62 -22.79 21.60
CA TYR A 288 3.73 -23.29 22.65
C TYR A 288 4.47 -24.10 23.71
N SER A 289 4.16 -23.87 24.98
CA SER A 289 4.62 -24.66 26.13
C SER A 289 3.81 -24.38 27.42
N PRO A 290 2.87 -25.25 27.86
CA PRO A 290 1.81 -25.97 27.13
C PRO A 290 0.70 -25.07 26.55
N GLY A 291 0.72 -23.76 26.83
CA GLY A 291 -0.10 -22.73 26.19
C GLY A 291 0.75 -21.86 25.26
N LEU A 292 0.18 -20.79 24.70
CA LEU A 292 0.95 -19.86 23.87
C LEU A 292 2.08 -19.24 24.71
N ASP A 293 3.32 -19.39 24.27
CA ASP A 293 4.47 -18.79 24.95
C ASP A 293 4.35 -17.26 24.95
N TYR A 294 4.79 -16.62 26.03
CA TYR A 294 4.85 -15.16 26.08
C TYR A 294 5.81 -14.59 25.02
N ASN A 295 6.95 -15.25 24.80
CA ASN A 295 7.92 -14.81 23.80
C ASN A 295 7.63 -15.46 22.43
N GLN A 296 7.17 -14.66 21.48
CA GLN A 296 6.93 -15.06 20.09
C GLN A 296 7.97 -14.50 19.10
N ASP A 297 9.15 -14.08 19.58
CA ASP A 297 10.22 -13.50 18.77
C ASP A 297 10.62 -14.41 17.61
N SER A 298 10.78 -15.72 17.86
CA SER A 298 11.12 -16.66 16.80
C SER A 298 10.02 -16.78 15.75
N HIS A 299 8.75 -16.60 16.10
CA HIS A 299 7.63 -16.62 15.15
C HIS A 299 7.63 -15.35 14.28
N ARG A 300 7.66 -14.15 14.89
CA ARG A 300 7.76 -12.89 14.11
C ARG A 300 9.05 -12.79 13.29
N GLN A 301 10.16 -13.36 13.76
CA GLN A 301 11.40 -13.42 12.98
C GLN A 301 11.25 -14.28 11.72
N ARG A 302 10.53 -15.40 11.76
CA ARG A 302 10.28 -16.22 10.55
C ARG A 302 9.46 -15.44 9.52
N ILE A 303 8.49 -14.65 9.97
CA ILE A 303 7.74 -13.75 9.07
C ILE A 303 8.66 -12.67 8.46
N ILE A 304 9.54 -12.05 9.24
CA ILE A 304 10.53 -11.08 8.72
C ILE A 304 11.45 -11.74 7.69
N ASN A 305 11.99 -12.92 8.00
CA ASN A 305 12.85 -13.65 7.08
C ASN A 305 12.10 -13.96 5.76
N TRP A 306 10.81 -14.31 5.84
CA TRP A 306 9.98 -14.50 4.66
C TRP A 306 9.82 -13.20 3.85
N ILE A 307 9.54 -12.07 4.51
CA ILE A 307 9.45 -10.74 3.86
C ILE A 307 10.77 -10.39 3.19
N ASP A 308 11.90 -10.55 3.88
CA ASP A 308 13.23 -10.27 3.34
C ASP A 308 13.55 -11.14 2.12
N ASN A 309 13.14 -12.42 2.14
CA ASN A 309 13.26 -13.32 0.99
C ASN A 309 12.42 -12.90 -0.22
N THR A 310 11.45 -11.99 -0.06
CA THR A 310 10.76 -11.34 -1.19
C THR A 310 11.49 -10.10 -1.73
N GLY A 311 12.72 -9.84 -1.26
CA GLY A 311 13.42 -8.57 -1.48
C GLY A 311 12.82 -7.41 -0.68
N GLY A 312 12.08 -7.71 0.40
CA GLY A 312 11.33 -6.73 1.18
C GLY A 312 10.19 -6.07 0.41
N LEU A 313 9.71 -6.68 -0.69
CA LEU A 313 8.68 -6.10 -1.55
C LEU A 313 7.27 -6.29 -0.96
N CYS A 314 7.04 -7.40 -0.26
CA CYS A 314 5.75 -7.77 0.32
C CYS A 314 5.58 -7.27 1.75
N ALA A 315 4.34 -6.98 2.16
CA ALA A 315 3.93 -7.06 3.55
C ALA A 315 3.54 -8.52 3.91
N ALA A 316 3.27 -8.81 5.18
CA ALA A 316 2.75 -10.11 5.61
C ALA A 316 1.62 -9.95 6.62
N PHE A 317 0.70 -10.91 6.63
CA PHE A 317 -0.29 -11.01 7.69
C PHE A 317 0.38 -11.28 9.04
N ASP A 318 0.02 -10.49 10.04
CA ASP A 318 0.62 -10.53 11.37
C ASP A 318 -0.05 -11.60 12.25
N PHE A 319 0.17 -12.87 11.90
CA PHE A 319 -0.27 -14.01 12.70
C PHE A 319 0.29 -13.99 14.13
N THR A 320 1.44 -13.34 14.34
CA THR A 320 2.03 -13.16 15.69
C THR A 320 1.13 -12.27 16.55
N THR A 321 0.66 -11.14 16.02
CA THR A 321 -0.30 -10.27 16.72
C THR A 321 -1.62 -11.00 16.95
N LYS A 322 -2.18 -11.69 15.94
CA LYS A 322 -3.42 -12.48 16.07
C LYS A 322 -3.35 -13.45 17.25
N GLY A 323 -2.28 -14.26 17.32
CA GLY A 323 -2.09 -15.23 18.40
C GLY A 323 -1.96 -14.59 19.78
N ASN A 324 -1.10 -13.59 19.92
CA ASN A 324 -0.91 -12.90 21.20
C ASN A 324 -2.19 -12.20 21.66
N LEU A 325 -2.88 -11.51 20.77
CA LEU A 325 -4.08 -10.74 21.08
C LEU A 325 -5.24 -11.65 21.50
N GLN A 326 -5.38 -12.80 20.84
CA GLN A 326 -6.38 -13.80 21.17
C GLN A 326 -6.24 -14.37 22.58
N GLU A 327 -5.01 -14.63 23.05
CA GLU A 327 -4.80 -15.06 24.44
C GLU A 327 -4.87 -13.87 25.41
N ALA A 328 -4.40 -12.69 25.00
CA ALA A 328 -4.40 -11.50 25.83
C ALA A 328 -5.80 -11.08 26.30
N VAL A 329 -6.81 -11.14 25.40
CA VAL A 329 -8.19 -10.76 25.76
C VAL A 329 -8.85 -11.71 26.76
N LYS A 330 -8.28 -12.90 27.00
CA LYS A 330 -8.77 -13.86 28.00
C LYS A 330 -8.28 -13.55 29.43
N GLY A 331 -7.99 -12.28 29.72
CA GLY A 331 -7.49 -11.81 31.02
C GLY A 331 -5.96 -11.72 31.13
N GLU A 332 -5.24 -11.83 30.02
CA GLU A 332 -3.77 -11.84 29.98
C GLU A 332 -3.19 -10.65 29.18
N LEU A 333 -3.78 -9.45 29.33
CA LEU A 333 -3.39 -8.24 28.61
C LEU A 333 -1.91 -7.85 28.75
N TRP A 334 -1.23 -8.35 29.79
CA TRP A 334 0.22 -8.22 29.96
C TRP A 334 1.02 -8.82 28.79
N ARG A 335 0.45 -9.74 28.01
CA ARG A 335 1.04 -10.28 26.78
C ARG A 335 1.27 -9.23 25.71
N LEU A 336 0.46 -8.16 25.67
CA LEU A 336 0.49 -7.12 24.63
C LEU A 336 1.69 -6.16 24.74
N ARG A 337 2.65 -6.47 25.61
CA ARG A 337 3.90 -5.73 25.78
C ARG A 337 5.06 -6.71 25.91
N ASP A 338 6.01 -6.63 24.98
CA ASP A 338 7.23 -7.44 25.02
C ASP A 338 8.24 -6.93 26.07
N CYS A 339 9.35 -7.64 26.24
CA CYS A 339 10.38 -7.31 27.23
C CYS A 339 11.10 -5.98 26.95
N GLN A 340 10.97 -5.42 25.74
CA GLN A 340 11.51 -4.11 25.36
C GLN A 340 10.45 -3.01 25.45
N GLY A 341 9.23 -3.33 25.87
CA GLY A 341 8.11 -2.40 25.97
C GLY A 341 7.41 -2.11 24.64
N LYS A 342 7.62 -2.91 23.60
CA LYS A 342 6.97 -2.79 22.28
C LYS A 342 5.81 -3.80 22.16
N SER A 343 5.05 -3.72 21.07
CA SER A 343 4.07 -4.77 20.74
C SER A 343 4.79 -6.12 20.50
N PRO A 344 4.24 -7.25 20.97
CA PRO A 344 4.84 -8.58 20.81
C PRO A 344 4.72 -9.15 19.38
N GLY A 345 3.91 -8.53 18.52
CA GLY A 345 3.68 -8.99 17.15
C GLY A 345 4.73 -8.54 16.14
N LEU A 346 4.50 -8.85 14.86
CA LEU A 346 5.32 -8.32 13.75
C LEU A 346 5.28 -6.78 13.74
N MET A 347 4.12 -6.20 14.07
CA MET A 347 3.96 -4.75 14.18
C MET A 347 4.93 -4.08 15.18
N GLY A 348 5.45 -4.80 16.18
CA GLY A 348 6.44 -4.26 17.11
C GLY A 348 7.84 -4.09 16.51
N TRP A 349 8.13 -4.82 15.42
CA TRP A 349 9.44 -4.80 14.75
C TRP A 349 9.39 -4.11 13.39
N TRP A 350 8.34 -4.36 12.59
CA TRP A 350 8.20 -3.80 11.26
C TRP A 350 6.75 -3.43 10.92
N PRO A 351 6.21 -2.38 11.57
CA PRO A 351 4.78 -2.05 11.46
C PRO A 351 4.35 -1.69 10.04
N SER A 352 5.21 -1.09 9.21
CA SER A 352 4.88 -0.81 7.81
C SER A 352 4.74 -2.05 6.92
N ARG A 353 5.09 -3.24 7.43
CA ARG A 353 4.96 -4.53 6.74
C ARG A 353 4.02 -5.49 7.45
N ALA A 354 3.40 -5.05 8.56
CA ALA A 354 2.48 -5.86 9.34
C ALA A 354 1.04 -5.56 8.95
N VAL A 355 0.38 -6.52 8.30
CA VAL A 355 -1.06 -6.47 8.05
C VAL A 355 -1.76 -7.16 9.22
N THR A 356 -2.33 -6.37 10.12
CA THR A 356 -2.97 -6.86 11.34
C THR A 356 -4.41 -7.24 11.06
N PHE A 357 -4.88 -8.31 11.69
CA PHE A 357 -6.25 -8.81 11.56
C PHE A 357 -6.60 -9.58 12.83
N ILE A 358 -7.89 -9.73 13.11
CA ILE A 358 -8.36 -10.57 14.21
C ILE A 358 -9.05 -11.83 13.72
N GLU A 359 -9.50 -11.86 12.46
CA GLU A 359 -10.14 -13.01 11.84
C GLU A 359 -10.00 -12.95 10.32
N ASN A 360 -9.93 -14.11 9.68
CA ASN A 360 -10.06 -14.27 8.23
C ASN A 360 -11.04 -15.42 7.91
N HIS A 361 -11.07 -15.88 6.66
CA HIS A 361 -11.97 -16.95 6.21
C HIS A 361 -11.56 -18.36 6.68
N ASP A 362 -10.32 -18.55 7.15
CA ASP A 362 -9.82 -19.81 7.70
C ASP A 362 -9.91 -19.84 9.22
N THR A 363 -9.42 -18.79 9.87
CA THR A 363 -9.36 -18.71 11.33
C THR A 363 -10.76 -18.61 11.93
N GLY A 364 -11.68 -17.91 11.26
CA GLY A 364 -13.08 -17.79 11.63
C GLY A 364 -14.02 -18.35 10.54
N SER A 365 -15.10 -17.61 10.26
CA SER A 365 -16.16 -18.07 9.37
C SER A 365 -16.66 -19.48 9.73
N THR A 366 -17.05 -20.29 8.76
CA THR A 366 -17.48 -21.68 8.96
C THR A 366 -16.33 -22.68 9.09
N GLN A 367 -15.09 -22.30 8.75
CA GLN A 367 -13.91 -23.16 8.95
C GLN A 367 -13.49 -23.19 10.43
N ALA A 368 -13.46 -22.02 11.08
CA ALA A 368 -13.18 -21.85 12.50
C ALA A 368 -11.91 -22.57 12.97
N HIS A 369 -10.82 -22.51 12.18
CA HIS A 369 -9.56 -23.16 12.52
C HIS A 369 -8.88 -22.52 13.73
N TRP A 370 -9.04 -21.22 13.95
CA TRP A 370 -8.41 -20.49 15.04
C TRP A 370 -9.21 -19.22 15.44
N PRO A 371 -10.46 -19.38 15.90
CA PRO A 371 -11.39 -18.27 16.05
C PRO A 371 -11.01 -17.35 17.21
N PHE A 372 -11.14 -16.06 17.00
CA PHE A 372 -11.02 -15.05 18.05
C PHE A 372 -12.18 -15.19 19.05
N PRO A 373 -11.96 -14.97 20.36
CA PRO A 373 -13.01 -15.03 21.36
C PRO A 373 -14.17 -14.08 21.01
N SER A 374 -15.35 -14.64 20.73
CA SER A 374 -16.48 -13.91 20.15
C SER A 374 -16.96 -12.73 21.01
N SER A 375 -16.89 -12.83 22.34
CA SER A 375 -17.21 -11.76 23.28
C SER A 375 -16.20 -10.61 23.31
N HIS A 376 -15.02 -10.79 22.69
CA HIS A 376 -13.90 -9.85 22.74
C HIS A 376 -13.54 -9.27 21.37
N VAL A 377 -14.32 -9.55 20.31
CA VAL A 377 -14.07 -9.07 18.94
C VAL A 377 -13.85 -7.55 18.87
N MET A 378 -14.63 -6.77 19.62
CA MET A 378 -14.46 -5.31 19.66
C MET A 378 -13.19 -4.85 20.36
N GLU A 379 -12.67 -5.59 21.33
CA GLU A 379 -11.37 -5.30 21.94
C GLU A 379 -10.25 -5.56 20.93
N GLY A 380 -10.39 -6.63 20.14
CA GLY A 380 -9.51 -6.93 19.02
C GLY A 380 -9.48 -5.81 17.97
N TYR A 381 -10.66 -5.32 17.55
CA TYR A 381 -10.74 -4.19 16.63
C TYR A 381 -10.24 -2.88 17.22
N ALA A 382 -10.54 -2.61 18.49
CA ALA A 382 -10.01 -1.45 19.18
C ALA A 382 -8.47 -1.48 19.16
N TYR A 383 -7.85 -2.64 19.37
CA TYR A 383 -6.41 -2.82 19.24
C TYR A 383 -5.92 -2.52 17.82
N ILE A 384 -6.32 -3.32 16.82
CA ILE A 384 -5.70 -3.22 15.49
C ILE A 384 -6.01 -1.90 14.77
N LEU A 385 -7.17 -1.28 15.01
CA LEU A 385 -7.53 -0.01 14.35
C LEU A 385 -6.89 1.22 15.00
N THR A 386 -6.39 1.13 16.23
CA THR A 386 -5.75 2.26 16.93
C THR A 386 -4.23 2.15 17.04
N HIS A 387 -3.65 1.04 16.59
CA HIS A 387 -2.22 0.77 16.67
C HIS A 387 -1.51 0.91 15.31
N PRO A 388 -0.16 0.92 15.28
CA PRO A 388 0.61 0.77 14.04
C PRO A 388 0.23 -0.51 13.25
N GLY A 389 0.73 -0.64 12.03
CA GLY A 389 0.31 -1.70 11.11
C GLY A 389 -0.81 -1.29 10.17
N ILE A 390 -1.20 -2.23 9.31
CA ILE A 390 -2.24 -2.07 8.30
C ILE A 390 -3.43 -2.95 8.72
N PRO A 391 -4.45 -2.39 9.39
CA PRO A 391 -5.55 -3.18 9.91
C PRO A 391 -6.45 -3.72 8.80
N THR A 392 -6.89 -4.95 8.96
CA THR A 392 -7.85 -5.66 8.12
C THR A 392 -9.12 -5.94 8.92
N VAL A 393 -10.26 -5.51 8.38
CA VAL A 393 -11.59 -5.82 8.92
C VAL A 393 -12.18 -7.00 8.16
N PHE A 394 -12.73 -7.96 8.91
CA PHE A 394 -13.34 -9.16 8.37
C PHE A 394 -14.82 -8.94 8.03
N TYR A 395 -15.27 -9.51 6.90
CA TYR A 395 -16.62 -9.33 6.36
C TYR A 395 -17.72 -9.62 7.38
N ASP A 396 -17.68 -10.79 8.05
CA ASP A 396 -18.77 -11.25 8.94
C ASP A 396 -18.97 -10.26 10.08
N HIS A 397 -17.88 -9.80 10.69
CA HIS A 397 -17.96 -8.85 11.80
C HIS A 397 -18.54 -7.50 11.36
N PHE A 398 -18.27 -7.08 10.12
CA PHE A 398 -18.73 -5.79 9.63
C PHE A 398 -20.18 -5.80 9.14
N TYR A 399 -20.62 -6.86 8.46
CA TYR A 399 -21.96 -6.92 7.85
C TYR A 399 -22.93 -7.89 8.54
N ASP A 400 -22.45 -9.00 9.10
CA ASP A 400 -23.32 -10.09 9.55
C ASP A 400 -23.53 -10.11 11.08
N TRP A 401 -22.67 -9.44 11.85
CA TRP A 401 -22.74 -9.38 13.32
C TRP A 401 -23.54 -8.17 13.85
N GLY A 402 -24.34 -7.55 12.99
CA GLY A 402 -25.33 -6.53 13.34
C GLY A 402 -24.82 -5.08 13.33
N HIS A 403 -25.76 -4.13 13.25
CA HIS A 403 -25.47 -2.70 13.09
C HIS A 403 -24.62 -2.10 14.21
N SER A 404 -24.78 -2.58 15.45
CA SER A 404 -23.97 -2.08 16.57
C SER A 404 -22.48 -2.39 16.40
N MET A 405 -22.13 -3.55 15.83
CA MET A 405 -20.75 -3.93 15.53
C MET A 405 -20.19 -3.07 14.39
N HIS A 406 -20.96 -2.97 13.30
CA HIS A 406 -20.67 -2.10 12.15
C HIS A 406 -20.31 -0.67 12.59
N ASP A 407 -21.20 -0.02 13.34
CA ASP A 407 -21.05 1.39 13.72
C ASP A 407 -19.84 1.62 14.64
N GLN A 408 -19.53 0.66 15.50
CA GLN A 408 -18.36 0.71 16.37
C GLN A 408 -17.06 0.57 15.58
N ILE A 409 -17.00 -0.33 14.60
CA ILE A 409 -15.84 -0.47 13.70
C ILE A 409 -15.64 0.82 12.90
N VAL A 410 -16.70 1.38 12.31
CA VAL A 410 -16.65 2.66 11.58
C VAL A 410 -16.16 3.79 12.49
N LYS A 411 -16.61 3.84 13.75
CA LYS A 411 -16.15 4.82 14.73
C LYS A 411 -14.64 4.70 15.01
N LEU A 412 -14.12 3.49 15.19
CA LEU A 412 -12.69 3.24 15.39
C LEU A 412 -11.86 3.65 14.16
N MET A 413 -12.34 3.33 12.95
CA MET A 413 -11.71 3.76 11.70
C MET A 413 -11.69 5.29 11.56
N ASN A 414 -12.77 5.97 11.96
CA ASN A 414 -12.83 7.44 12.00
C ASN A 414 -11.84 8.02 13.01
N ILE A 415 -11.70 7.40 14.19
CA ILE A 415 -10.68 7.80 15.18
C ILE A 415 -9.29 7.65 14.57
N ARG A 416 -8.96 6.50 13.98
CA ARG A 416 -7.69 6.25 13.30
C ARG A 416 -7.33 7.37 12.32
N ARG A 417 -8.26 7.74 11.45
CA ARG A 417 -8.08 8.81 10.46
C ARG A 417 -7.95 10.19 11.09
N SER A 418 -8.82 10.53 12.05
CA SER A 418 -8.82 11.87 12.67
C SER A 418 -7.58 12.14 13.53
N GLN A 419 -6.98 11.09 14.08
CA GLN A 419 -5.74 11.16 14.86
C GLN A 419 -4.48 10.95 14.00
N ASP A 420 -4.65 10.84 12.67
CA ASP A 420 -3.57 10.58 11.72
C ASP A 420 -2.71 9.34 12.04
N ILE A 421 -3.34 8.30 12.60
CA ILE A 421 -2.67 7.04 12.91
C ILE A 421 -2.44 6.28 11.59
N HIS A 422 -1.19 5.92 11.33
CA HIS A 422 -0.78 5.21 10.13
C HIS A 422 0.13 4.03 10.48
N SER A 423 0.48 3.21 9.50
CA SER A 423 1.22 1.95 9.71
C SER A 423 2.63 2.09 10.30
N ARG A 424 3.07 3.29 10.69
CA ARG A 424 4.40 3.55 11.26
C ARG A 424 4.35 4.30 12.60
N THR A 425 3.18 4.74 13.04
CA THR A 425 2.98 5.59 14.22
C THR A 425 1.95 5.03 15.16
#